data_AF-A0A1H5F3Y0-F1
#
_entry.id   AF-A0A1H5F3Y0-F1
#
_cell.length_a   1.000
_cell.length_b   1.000
_cell.length_c   1.000
_cell.angle_alpha   90.00
_cell.angle_beta   90.00
_cell.angle_gamma   90.00
#
_symmetry.space_group_name_H-M   'P 1'
#
loop_
_entity.id
_entity.type
_entity.pdbx_description
1 polymer ?
#
loop_
_entity_poly.entity_id
_entity_poly.type
_entity_poly.pdbx_seq_one_letter_code
_entity_poly.pdbx_strand_id
1 'polypeptide(L)'
;MARRRRPSSPTAWLVGLVGTVAIALIGYYGRIAVIENMAERQILSAQRIQQQITEQQLARQQQAAQADAAIRQLKRDQMAKDAEEMRLSAERERRRSAAWDKFYQEPRGCDNWQSDQHMVECLSLKSHAKAEFQRKWAAGDFDQPQS
;
A
#
# COMPACT_ATOMS: atom_id res chain seq x y z
N MET A 1 -49.61 53.96 -56.61
CA MET A 1 -49.32 53.08 -57.76
C MET A 1 -49.20 51.64 -57.28
N ALA A 2 -50.21 50.81 -57.52
CA ALA A 2 -50.19 49.40 -57.12
C ALA A 2 -49.52 48.54 -58.21
N ARG A 3 -48.37 47.92 -57.92
CA ARG A 3 -47.72 46.96 -58.83
C ARG A 3 -48.52 45.64 -58.81
N ARG A 4 -49.33 45.39 -59.85
CA ARG A 4 -49.90 44.07 -60.14
C ARG A 4 -48.76 43.09 -60.45
N ARG A 5 -48.51 42.11 -59.58
CA ARG A 5 -47.67 40.95 -59.89
C ARG A 5 -48.44 40.05 -60.85
N ARG A 6 -47.85 39.75 -62.03
CA ARG A 6 -48.39 38.76 -62.99
C ARG A 6 -48.32 37.35 -62.37
N PRO A 7 -49.28 36.46 -62.65
CA PRO A 7 -49.20 35.08 -62.21
C PRO A 7 -47.96 34.42 -62.84
N SER A 8 -47.09 33.86 -62.00
CA SER A 8 -45.93 33.11 -62.45
C SER A 8 -46.38 31.89 -63.25
N SER A 9 -45.81 31.68 -64.44
CA SER A 9 -46.08 30.48 -65.24
C SER A 9 -45.67 29.22 -64.46
N PRO A 10 -46.33 28.07 -64.66
CA PRO A 10 -45.99 26.82 -63.98
C PRO A 10 -44.53 26.38 -64.22
N THR A 11 -43.97 26.76 -65.37
CA THR A 11 -42.54 26.57 -65.69
C THR A 11 -41.61 27.35 -64.77
N ALA A 12 -41.95 28.58 -64.37
CA ALA A 12 -41.14 29.37 -63.44
C ALA A 12 -41.15 28.75 -62.03
N TRP A 13 -42.26 28.11 -61.63
CA TRP A 13 -42.37 27.42 -60.35
C TRP A 13 -41.52 26.14 -60.32
N LEU A 14 -41.54 25.35 -61.40
CA LEU A 14 -40.70 24.15 -61.54
C LEU A 14 -39.21 24.48 -61.50
N VAL A 15 -38.77 25.53 -62.21
CA VAL A 15 -37.36 25.97 -62.18
C VAL A 15 -36.95 26.41 -60.77
N GLY A 16 -37.81 27.13 -60.07
CA GLY A 16 -37.57 27.50 -58.67
C GLY A 16 -37.42 26.28 -57.75
N LEU A 17 -38.26 25.26 -57.93
CA LEU A 17 -38.25 24.03 -57.14
C LEU A 17 -37.02 23.16 -57.42
N VAL A 18 -36.64 23.01 -58.69
CA VAL A 18 -35.41 22.29 -59.07
C VAL A 18 -34.17 23.01 -58.51
N GLY A 19 -34.15 24.34 -58.57
CA GLY A 19 -33.06 25.15 -58.00
C GLY A 19 -32.90 24.97 -56.49
N THR A 20 -34.01 24.99 -55.73
CA THR A 20 -33.96 24.78 -54.27
C THR A 20 -33.55 23.36 -53.91
N VAL A 21 -34.03 22.35 -54.63
CA VAL A 21 -33.62 20.95 -54.41
C VAL A 21 -32.13 20.76 -54.73
N ALA A 22 -31.61 21.35 -55.81
CA ALA A 22 -30.19 21.27 -56.15
C ALA A 22 -29.30 21.91 -55.08
N ILE A 23 -29.66 23.09 -54.56
CA ILE A 23 -28.92 23.75 -53.49
C ILE A 23 -28.96 22.92 -52.19
N ALA A 24 -30.12 22.34 -51.86
CA ALA A 24 -30.26 21.48 -50.68
C ALA A 24 -29.36 20.23 -50.78
N LEU A 25 -29.31 19.59 -51.96
CA LEU A 25 -28.45 18.42 -52.19
C LEU A 25 -26.96 18.77 -52.12
N ILE A 26 -26.53 19.87 -52.75
CA ILE A 26 -25.14 20.32 -52.69
C ILE A 26 -24.74 20.64 -51.24
N GLY A 27 -25.61 21.31 -50.50
CA GLY A 27 -25.41 21.59 -49.07
C GLY A 27 -25.29 20.31 -48.24
N TYR A 28 -26.13 19.30 -48.50
CA TYR A 28 -26.12 18.01 -47.80
C TYR A 28 -24.82 17.24 -48.04
N TYR A 29 -24.42 17.04 -49.30
CA TYR A 29 -23.18 16.33 -49.63
C TYR A 29 -21.91 17.08 -49.21
N GLY A 30 -21.92 18.41 -49.28
CA GLY A 30 -20.80 19.23 -48.78
C GLY A 30 -20.58 19.08 -47.28
N ARG A 31 -21.64 18.91 -46.48
CA ARG A 31 -21.53 18.66 -45.03
C ARG A 31 -20.94 17.28 -44.73
N ILE A 32 -21.31 16.25 -45.48
CA ILE A 32 -20.79 14.88 -45.29
C ILE A 32 -19.28 14.84 -45.53
N ALA A 33 -18.79 15.42 -46.63
CA ALA A 33 -17.36 15.45 -46.96
C ALA A 33 -16.51 16.18 -45.89
N VAL A 34 -17.05 17.21 -45.25
CA VAL A 34 -16.38 17.94 -44.16
C VAL A 34 -16.31 17.09 -42.89
N ILE A 35 -17.34 16.29 -42.60
CA ILE A 35 -17.39 15.43 -41.42
C ILE A 35 -16.36 14.29 -41.53
N GLU A 36 -16.23 13.66 -42.70
CA GLU A 36 -15.27 12.57 -42.91
C GLU A 36 -13.82 13.02 -42.71
N ASN A 37 -13.42 14.16 -43.29
CA ASN A 37 -12.06 14.68 -43.16
C ASN A 37 -11.72 15.13 -41.72
N MET A 38 -12.71 15.61 -40.94
CA MET A 38 -12.51 15.94 -39.53
C MET A 38 -12.44 14.69 -38.65
N ALA A 39 -13.22 13.65 -38.96
CA ALA A 39 -13.25 12.41 -38.20
C ALA A 39 -11.89 11.67 -38.27
N GLU A 40 -11.27 11.58 -39.45
CA GLU A 40 -9.97 10.92 -39.60
C GLU A 40 -8.87 11.58 -38.77
N ARG A 41 -8.82 12.93 -38.76
CA ARG A 41 -7.83 13.67 -37.96
C ARG A 41 -8.04 13.46 -36.47
N GLN A 42 -9.29 13.42 -36.01
CA GLN A 42 -9.60 13.16 -34.61
C GLN A 42 -9.23 11.74 -34.20
N ILE A 43 -9.52 10.72 -35.02
CA ILE A 43 -9.17 9.32 -34.74
C ILE A 43 -7.65 9.15 -34.59
N LEU A 44 -6.85 9.73 -35.49
CA LEU A 44 -5.39 9.64 -35.41
C LEU A 44 -4.83 10.34 -34.15
N SER A 45 -5.38 11.50 -33.78
CA SER A 45 -4.98 12.17 -32.54
C SER A 45 -5.41 11.41 -31.29
N ALA A 46 -6.62 10.84 -31.30
CA ALA A 46 -7.16 10.05 -30.19
C ALA A 46 -6.32 8.79 -29.97
N GLN A 47 -5.90 8.09 -31.03
CA GLN A 47 -5.04 6.91 -30.93
C GLN A 47 -3.68 7.25 -30.29
N ARG A 48 -3.05 8.37 -30.66
CA ARG A 48 -1.78 8.80 -30.05
C ARG A 48 -1.93 9.15 -28.57
N ILE A 49 -3.00 9.87 -28.22
CA ILE A 49 -3.29 10.21 -26.82
C ILE A 49 -3.55 8.93 -26.01
N GLN A 50 -4.31 7.98 -26.55
CA GLN A 50 -4.60 6.70 -25.91
C GLN A 50 -3.31 5.90 -25.66
N GLN A 51 -2.40 5.84 -26.63
CA GLN A 51 -1.10 5.18 -26.52
C GLN A 51 -0.25 5.83 -25.43
N GLN A 52 -0.12 7.16 -25.43
CA GLN A 52 0.64 7.89 -24.41
C GLN A 52 0.09 7.67 -23.00
N ILE A 53 -1.24 7.66 -22.84
CA ILE A 53 -1.87 7.39 -21.55
C ILE A 53 -1.57 5.97 -21.08
N THR A 54 -1.63 4.99 -22.00
CA THR A 54 -1.39 3.58 -21.68
C THR A 54 0.07 3.35 -21.29
N GLU A 55 1.02 3.92 -22.03
CA GLU A 55 2.44 3.86 -21.70
C GLU A 55 2.74 4.53 -20.36
N GLN A 56 2.14 5.70 -20.11
CA GLN A 56 2.32 6.41 -18.85
C GLN A 56 1.73 5.62 -17.66
N GLN A 57 0.55 4.99 -17.84
CA GLN A 57 -0.05 4.13 -16.82
C GLN A 57 0.81 2.91 -16.55
N LEU A 58 1.34 2.25 -17.59
CA LEU A 58 2.22 1.11 -17.44
C LEU A 58 3.52 1.48 -16.72
N ALA A 59 4.14 2.61 -17.07
CA ALA A 59 5.34 3.11 -16.41
C ALA A 59 5.08 3.41 -14.92
N ARG A 60 3.95 4.06 -14.59
CA ARG A 60 3.55 4.31 -13.19
C ARG A 60 3.29 3.00 -12.43
N GLN A 61 2.65 2.03 -13.08
CA GLN A 61 2.37 0.74 -12.46
C GLN A 61 3.64 -0.05 -12.19
N GLN A 62 4.61 -0.03 -13.12
CA GLN A 62 5.92 -0.65 -12.91
C GLN A 62 6.70 0.02 -11.77
N GLN A 63 6.71 1.35 -11.71
CA GLN A 63 7.34 2.09 -10.61
C GLN A 63 6.69 1.76 -9.26
N ALA A 64 5.36 1.72 -9.20
CA ALA A 64 4.63 1.34 -7.99
C ALA A 64 4.94 -0.11 -7.59
N ALA A 65 4.95 -1.05 -8.54
CA ALA A 65 5.26 -2.45 -8.27
C ALA A 65 6.69 -2.65 -7.74
N GLN A 66 7.67 -1.90 -8.28
CA GLN A 66 9.05 -1.91 -7.80
C GLN A 66 9.16 -1.31 -6.39
N ALA A 67 8.51 -0.18 -6.13
CA ALA A 67 8.47 0.44 -4.81
C ALA A 67 7.83 -0.52 -3.77
N ASP A 68 6.71 -1.15 -4.12
CA ASP A 68 6.04 -2.14 -3.25
C ASP A 68 6.92 -3.36 -3.01
N ALA A 69 7.65 -3.84 -4.01
CA ALA A 69 8.60 -4.94 -3.85
C ALA A 69 9.72 -4.57 -2.86
N ALA A 70 10.30 -3.38 -2.97
CA ALA A 70 11.32 -2.88 -2.07
C ALA A 70 10.78 -2.73 -0.63
N ILE A 71 9.59 -2.16 -0.45
CA ILE A 71 8.94 -2.02 0.86
C ILE A 71 8.66 -3.39 1.48
N ARG A 72 8.16 -4.35 0.70
CA ARG A 72 7.93 -5.73 1.18
C ARG A 72 9.22 -6.42 1.59
N GLN A 73 10.31 -6.20 0.86
CA GLN A 73 11.62 -6.75 1.22
C GLN A 73 12.13 -6.14 2.53
N LEU A 74 12.11 -4.81 2.66
CA LEU A 74 12.50 -4.12 3.90
C LEU A 74 11.69 -4.63 5.11
N LYS A 75 10.37 -4.81 4.94
CA LYS A 75 9.50 -5.31 6.00
C LYS A 75 9.85 -6.75 6.40
N ARG A 76 10.18 -7.62 5.44
CA ARG A 76 10.64 -8.99 5.71
C ARG A 76 11.96 -9.00 6.47
N ASP A 77 12.90 -8.15 6.07
CA ASP A 77 14.21 -8.06 6.73
C ASP A 77 14.08 -7.54 8.17
N GLN A 78 13.18 -6.56 8.40
CA GLN A 78 12.84 -6.11 9.75
C GLN A 78 12.22 -7.23 10.59
N MET A 79 11.20 -7.91 10.07
CA MET A 79 10.58 -9.03 10.79
C MET A 79 11.58 -10.15 11.11
N ALA A 80 12.52 -10.44 10.21
CA ALA A 80 13.56 -11.44 10.44
C ALA A 80 14.51 -11.01 11.57
N LYS A 81 14.90 -9.73 11.61
CA LYS A 81 15.73 -9.19 12.69
C LYS A 81 14.99 -9.21 14.03
N ASP A 82 13.74 -8.77 14.05
CA ASP A 82 12.91 -8.76 15.26
C ASP A 82 12.69 -10.18 15.78
N ALA A 83 12.46 -11.15 14.89
CA ALA A 83 12.34 -12.54 15.25
C ALA A 83 13.64 -13.09 15.86
N GLU A 84 14.79 -12.74 15.30
CA GLU A 84 16.09 -13.16 15.84
C GLU A 84 16.37 -12.53 17.20
N GLU A 85 16.07 -11.24 17.37
CA GLU A 85 16.19 -10.56 18.67
C GLU A 85 15.26 -11.19 19.73
N MET A 86 14.03 -11.54 19.35
CA MET A 86 13.12 -12.28 20.22
C MET A 86 13.67 -13.66 20.59
N ARG A 87 14.33 -14.37 19.67
CA ARG A 87 14.96 -15.67 19.97
C ARG A 87 16.13 -15.52 20.92
N LEU A 88 17.02 -14.55 20.68
CA LEU A 88 18.18 -14.27 21.53
C LEU A 88 17.78 -13.79 22.92
N SER A 89 16.74 -12.96 23.04
CA SER A 89 16.20 -12.53 24.33
C SER A 89 15.53 -13.69 25.07
N ALA A 90 14.75 -14.53 24.39
CA ALA A 90 14.17 -15.73 24.98
C ALA A 90 15.24 -16.71 25.47
N GLU A 91 16.33 -16.90 24.71
CA GLU A 91 17.44 -17.74 25.12
C GLU A 91 18.18 -17.17 26.33
N ARG A 92 18.45 -15.85 26.34
CA ARG A 92 19.05 -15.17 27.50
C ARG A 92 18.19 -15.32 28.75
N GLU A 93 16.87 -15.17 28.65
CA GLU A 93 15.98 -15.33 29.79
C GLU A 93 15.90 -16.79 30.26
N ARG A 94 15.92 -17.76 29.33
CA ARG A 94 16.03 -19.19 29.70
C ARG A 94 17.32 -19.49 30.47
N ARG A 95 18.47 -18.98 29.99
CA ARG A 95 19.76 -19.13 30.67
C ARG A 95 19.75 -18.47 32.04
N ARG A 96 19.16 -17.28 32.14
CA ARG A 96 18.99 -16.55 33.41
C ARG A 96 18.14 -17.32 34.39
N SER A 97 16.99 -17.86 33.96
CA SER A 97 16.12 -18.68 34.81
C SER A 97 16.86 -19.93 35.29
N ALA A 98 17.53 -20.64 34.38
CA ALA A 98 18.30 -21.83 34.75
C ALA A 98 19.46 -21.52 35.72
N ALA A 99 20.11 -20.37 35.58
CA ALA A 99 21.14 -19.92 36.50
C ALA A 99 20.57 -19.53 37.87
N TRP A 100 19.40 -18.90 37.90
CA TRP A 100 18.68 -18.58 39.13
C TRP A 100 18.30 -19.85 39.90
N ASP A 101 17.73 -20.85 39.23
CA ASP A 101 17.33 -22.11 39.85
C ASP A 101 18.52 -22.89 40.44
N LYS A 102 19.71 -22.74 39.84
CA LYS A 102 20.97 -23.28 40.40
C LYS A 102 21.51 -22.46 41.56
N PHE A 103 21.36 -21.13 41.51
CA PHE A 103 21.91 -20.21 42.50
C PHE A 103 21.08 -20.15 43.79
N TYR A 104 19.76 -20.11 43.66
CA TYR A 104 18.85 -19.95 44.78
C TYR A 104 18.09 -21.25 45.06
N GLN A 105 18.37 -21.83 46.22
CA GLN A 105 17.56 -22.89 46.80
C GLN A 105 16.79 -22.32 47.98
N GLU A 106 15.50 -22.63 48.05
CA GLU A 106 14.64 -22.15 49.13
C GLU A 106 15.10 -22.72 50.48
N PRO A 107 15.35 -21.87 51.49
CA PRO A 107 15.71 -22.35 52.82
C PRO A 107 14.60 -23.22 53.42
N ARG A 108 14.98 -24.27 54.18
CA ARG A 108 14.02 -25.14 54.88
C ARG A 108 13.12 -24.30 55.80
N GLY A 109 11.81 -24.52 55.73
CA GLY A 109 10.82 -23.80 56.54
C GLY A 109 10.18 -22.62 55.83
N CYS A 110 10.76 -22.12 54.72
CA CYS A 110 10.13 -21.09 53.89
C CYS A 110 9.07 -21.64 52.92
N ASP A 111 8.97 -22.97 52.80
CA ASP A 111 7.96 -23.70 52.04
C ASP A 111 6.57 -23.65 52.67
N ASN A 112 6.48 -23.47 53.99
CA ASN A 112 5.23 -23.29 54.71
C ASN A 112 5.37 -22.19 55.77
N TRP A 113 4.67 -21.07 55.56
CA TRP A 113 4.76 -19.92 56.46
C TRP A 113 4.09 -20.22 57.79
N GLN A 114 4.89 -20.17 58.86
CA GLN A 114 4.41 -20.44 60.21
C GLN A 114 3.78 -19.21 60.88
N SER A 115 4.11 -18.01 60.39
CA SER A 115 3.57 -16.73 60.84
C SER A 115 3.86 -15.63 59.82
N ASP A 116 3.17 -14.49 59.92
CA ASP A 116 3.43 -13.33 59.07
C ASP A 116 4.86 -12.81 59.21
N GLN A 117 5.44 -12.90 60.41
CA GLN A 117 6.83 -12.52 60.66
C GLN A 117 7.81 -13.46 59.95
N HIS A 118 7.53 -14.77 59.95
CA HIS A 118 8.32 -15.76 59.23
C HIS A 118 8.20 -15.59 57.70
N MET A 119 7.01 -15.23 57.19
CA MET A 119 6.82 -14.88 55.79
C MET A 119 7.70 -13.70 55.38
N VAL A 120 7.72 -12.61 56.16
CA VAL A 120 8.53 -11.42 55.86
C VAL A 120 10.03 -11.77 55.85
N GLU A 121 10.49 -12.59 56.79
CA GLU A 121 11.87 -13.05 56.84
C GLU A 121 12.26 -13.87 55.60
N CYS A 122 11.43 -14.84 55.20
CA CYS A 122 11.64 -15.64 53.98
C CYS A 122 11.63 -14.79 52.71
N LEU A 123 10.71 -13.83 52.59
CA LEU A 123 10.67 -12.89 51.47
C LEU A 123 11.88 -11.97 51.44
N SER A 124 12.34 -11.51 52.61
CA SER A 124 13.56 -10.71 52.73
C SER A 124 14.78 -11.48 52.27
N LEU A 125 14.96 -12.72 52.73
CA LEU A 125 16.05 -13.62 52.29
C LEU A 125 16.03 -13.83 50.78
N LYS A 126 14.85 -14.11 50.20
CA LYS A 126 14.69 -14.25 48.75
C LYS A 126 15.03 -12.97 48.00
N SER A 127 14.65 -11.81 48.54
CA SER A 127 14.96 -10.50 47.98
C SER A 127 16.46 -10.23 47.96
N HIS A 128 17.15 -10.51 49.08
CA HIS A 128 18.61 -10.41 49.17
C HIS A 128 19.33 -11.32 48.18
N ALA A 129 18.91 -12.59 48.07
CA ALA A 129 19.45 -13.52 47.10
C ALA A 129 19.22 -13.05 45.66
N LYS A 130 18.05 -12.47 45.36
CA LYS A 130 17.74 -11.89 44.04
C LYS A 130 18.64 -10.71 43.70
N ALA A 131 18.87 -9.81 44.65
CA ALA A 131 19.78 -8.68 44.47
C ALA A 131 21.22 -9.14 44.24
N GLU A 132 21.68 -10.16 44.97
CA GLU A 132 23.00 -10.74 44.78
C GLU A 132 23.14 -11.41 43.41
N PHE A 133 22.15 -12.23 43.02
CA PHE A 133 22.12 -12.85 41.71
C PHE A 133 22.17 -11.82 40.58
N GLN A 134 21.39 -10.73 40.68
CA GLN A 134 21.40 -9.68 39.67
C GLN A 134 22.78 -9.01 39.53
N ARG A 135 23.50 -8.80 40.65
CA ARG A 135 24.87 -8.28 40.61
C ARG A 135 25.83 -9.25 39.91
N LYS A 136 25.77 -10.53 40.26
CA LYS A 136 26.61 -11.59 39.66
C LYS A 136 26.29 -11.82 38.18
N TRP A 137 25.01 -11.76 37.82
CA TRP A 137 24.54 -11.82 36.43
C TRP A 137 25.04 -10.63 35.60
N ALA A 138 24.96 -9.41 36.14
CA ALA A 138 25.49 -8.22 35.47
C ALA A 138 27.03 -8.25 35.34
N ALA A 139 27.73 -8.96 36.24
CA ALA A 139 29.17 -9.17 36.17
C ALA A 139 29.60 -10.28 35.19
N GLY A 140 28.65 -11.07 34.65
CA GLY A 140 28.94 -12.17 33.73
C GLY A 140 29.34 -13.48 34.41
N ASP A 141 29.13 -13.62 35.72
CA ASP A 141 29.57 -14.79 36.51
C ASP A 141 28.87 -16.11 36.10
N PHE A 142 27.80 -16.03 35.31
CA PHE A 142 27.00 -17.18 34.86
C PHE A 142 27.09 -17.45 33.35
N ASP A 143 27.92 -16.69 32.60
CA ASP A 143 28.07 -16.82 31.14
C ASP A 143 29.06 -17.91 30.70
N GLN A 144 29.71 -18.61 31.64
CA GLN A 144 30.67 -19.65 31.28
C GLN A 144 29.97 -20.88 30.67
N PRO A 145 30.37 -21.32 29.46
CA PRO A 145 29.97 -22.63 28.95
C PRO A 145 30.55 -23.67 29.90
N GLN A 146 29.69 -24.46 30.54
CA GLN A 146 30.11 -25.64 31.26
C GLN A 146 30.82 -26.54 30.25
N SER A 147 32.13 -26.71 30.43
CA SER A 147 32.99 -27.62 29.66
C SER A 147 32.75 -29.06 30.06
#